data_AF-A0A8J5XC93-F1
#
_entry.id   AF-A0A8J5XC93-F1
#
_cell.length_a   1.000
_cell.length_b   1.000
_cell.length_c   1.000
_cell.angle_alpha   90.00
_cell.angle_beta   90.00
_cell.angle_gamma   90.00
#
_symmetry.space_group_name_H-M   'P 1'
#
loop_
_entity.id
_entity.type
_entity.pdbx_description
1 polymer ?
#
loop_
_entity_poly.entity_id
_entity_poly.type
_entity_poly.pdbx_seq_one_letter_code
_entity_poly.pdbx_strand_id
1 'polypeptide(L)'
;MWRATCAACAVLCALALVRADVNTEWREGMAPKLDGPYCGQANCYTLLGVPRTAEPAEIRKAYRALAKEAHPDKNPNADRAKFQQIAAAYEVLMGEGSRRAYDWGLENPQLLARHLAQFRPIRSIPNADVRLIIVLALVVVSALQWQYRKHNYARGQLVLRVAHGRRFEALATDALAKAGVPPADAKRLVAAELDAAAAHVEAKKGGRSGGAAAKATKKGTASAAAAAAAPDGAARAPEVADALDRVDLQLLVETGLVSRFTKPEVADLVVVQALCAPLTIARWLAWYVRWLVQFDILGQPYGEAEQAYLTRTRCGLSEKQWAAIDDAQRAELLAQRLWEGEQEETEPSSGKGKSGKGRAKKNK
;
A
#
# COMPACT_ATOMS: atom_id res chain seq x y z
N MET A 1 -29.62 -7.86 -6.72
CA MET A 1 -29.87 -7.45 -5.32
C MET A 1 -28.90 -8.02 -4.27
N TRP A 2 -28.11 -9.07 -4.54
CA TRP A 2 -27.19 -9.70 -3.56
C TRP A 2 -25.77 -9.10 -3.45
N ARG A 3 -25.47 -7.99 -4.14
CA ARG A 3 -24.13 -7.35 -4.11
C ARG A 3 -23.97 -6.24 -3.06
N ALA A 4 -25.07 -5.66 -2.57
CA ALA A 4 -25.02 -4.51 -1.67
C ALA A 4 -24.89 -4.89 -0.18
N THR A 5 -25.36 -6.08 0.21
CA THR A 5 -25.32 -6.56 1.62
C THR A 5 -23.92 -7.01 2.05
N CYS A 6 -23.04 -7.39 1.12
CA CYS A 6 -21.71 -7.91 1.44
C CYS A 6 -20.69 -6.79 1.76
N ALA A 7 -20.80 -5.64 1.09
CA ALA A 7 -19.89 -4.50 1.32
C ALA A 7 -20.14 -3.84 2.68
N ALA A 8 -21.40 -3.71 3.10
CA ALA A 8 -21.74 -3.18 4.42
C ALA A 8 -21.27 -4.11 5.55
N CYS A 9 -21.37 -5.43 5.37
CA CYS A 9 -20.88 -6.41 6.33
C CYS A 9 -19.35 -6.39 6.44
N ALA A 10 -18.63 -6.24 5.32
CA ALA A 10 -17.17 -6.12 5.32
C ALA A 10 -16.68 -4.82 5.99
N VAL A 11 -17.36 -3.69 5.79
CA VAL A 11 -17.03 -2.41 6.44
C VAL A 11 -17.33 -2.47 7.94
N LEU A 12 -18.45 -3.08 8.35
CA LEU A 12 -18.80 -3.28 9.76
C LEU A 12 -17.86 -4.27 10.45
N CYS A 13 -17.39 -5.31 9.76
CA CYS A 13 -16.41 -6.27 10.28
C CYS A 13 -15.01 -5.62 10.40
N ALA A 14 -14.60 -4.80 9.43
CA ALA A 14 -13.36 -4.02 9.51
C ALA A 14 -13.41 -2.97 10.64
N LEU A 15 -14.55 -2.30 10.82
CA LEU A 15 -14.77 -1.39 11.96
C LEU A 15 -14.81 -2.13 13.29
N ALA A 16 -15.37 -3.34 13.34
CA ALA A 16 -15.36 -4.20 14.53
C ALA A 16 -13.95 -4.71 14.88
N LEU A 17 -13.10 -5.00 13.88
CA LEU A 17 -11.70 -5.38 14.09
C LEU A 17 -10.81 -4.21 14.52
N VAL A 18 -11.13 -2.97 14.10
CA VAL A 18 -10.47 -1.75 14.62
C VAL A 18 -10.94 -1.45 16.05
N ARG A 19 -12.18 -1.81 16.39
CA ARG A 19 -12.79 -1.68 17.73
C ARG A 19 -12.49 -2.86 18.65
N ALA A 20 -11.82 -3.91 18.15
CA ALA A 20 -11.31 -5.01 18.96
C ALA A 20 -10.23 -4.46 19.90
N ASP A 21 -10.66 -4.43 21.15
CA ASP A 21 -10.05 -3.86 22.32
C ASP A 21 -8.67 -4.48 22.60
N VAL A 22 -7.61 -3.74 22.26
CA VAL A 22 -6.25 -4.02 22.76
C VAL A 22 -5.88 -2.99 23.83
N ASN A 23 -6.86 -2.40 24.51
CA ASN A 23 -6.61 -1.27 25.38
C ASN A 23 -7.44 -1.29 26.66
N THR A 24 -7.37 -2.38 27.41
CA THR A 24 -7.76 -2.35 28.84
C THR A 24 -6.88 -3.19 29.78
N GLU A 25 -6.33 -4.35 29.39
CA GLU A 25 -5.59 -5.19 30.38
C GLU A 25 -4.16 -4.74 30.67
N TRP A 26 -3.43 -4.15 29.72
CA TRP A 26 -2.02 -3.77 29.95
C TRP A 26 -1.81 -2.44 30.68
N ARG A 27 -2.89 -1.77 31.12
CA ARG A 27 -2.79 -0.47 31.82
C ARG A 27 -2.64 -0.57 33.34
N GLU A 28 -2.71 -1.76 33.94
CA GLU A 28 -2.62 -1.95 35.41
C GLU A 28 -1.25 -2.42 35.93
N GLY A 29 -0.25 -2.54 35.04
CA GLY A 29 1.11 -2.96 35.38
C GLY A 29 2.11 -1.83 35.63
N MET A 30 1.76 -0.57 35.34
CA MET A 30 2.70 0.55 35.49
C MET A 30 2.48 1.21 36.85
N ALA A 31 3.35 0.81 37.79
CA ALA A 31 3.56 1.33 39.13
C ALA A 31 3.00 2.75 39.40
N PRO A 32 2.22 3.01 40.47
CA PRO A 32 2.02 4.36 40.99
C PRO A 32 3.33 5.15 40.90
N LYS A 33 3.24 6.26 40.18
CA LYS A 33 4.34 7.20 40.00
C LYS A 33 4.79 7.62 41.39
N LEU A 34 6.03 7.29 41.74
CA LEU A 34 6.69 7.90 42.89
C LEU A 34 6.67 9.42 42.66
N ASP A 35 6.14 10.18 43.61
CA ASP A 35 6.07 11.64 43.54
C ASP A 35 7.46 12.23 43.78
N GLY A 36 8.34 12.14 42.79
CA GLY A 36 9.69 12.70 42.85
C GLY A 36 10.75 11.83 42.18
N PRO A 37 12.00 12.34 42.09
CA PRO A 37 13.11 11.60 41.53
C PRO A 37 13.53 10.43 42.44
N TYR A 38 14.12 9.39 41.84
CA TYR A 38 14.61 8.20 42.53
C TYR A 38 13.52 7.48 43.34
N CYS A 39 13.44 7.74 44.64
CA CYS A 39 12.56 7.08 45.60
C CYS A 39 11.36 7.95 46.01
N GLY A 40 11.07 9.02 45.26
CA GLY A 40 10.00 9.97 45.56
C GLY A 40 10.44 11.01 46.60
N GLN A 41 9.62 11.23 47.62
CA GLN A 41 9.89 12.18 48.71
C GLN A 41 10.77 11.59 49.82
N ALA A 42 10.92 10.26 49.88
CA ALA A 42 11.68 9.57 50.92
C ALA A 42 13.12 9.26 50.48
N ASN A 43 14.02 9.16 51.46
CA ASN A 43 15.42 8.80 51.21
C ASN A 43 15.53 7.27 50.98
N CYS A 44 16.21 6.86 49.90
CA CYS A 44 16.34 5.46 49.50
C CYS A 44 17.03 4.60 50.59
N TYR A 45 17.99 5.17 51.32
CA TYR A 45 18.65 4.49 52.44
C TYR A 45 17.69 4.27 53.61
N THR A 46 16.86 5.27 53.91
CA THR A 46 15.86 5.18 54.99
C THR A 46 14.74 4.20 54.66
N LEU A 47 14.33 4.11 53.38
CA LEU A 47 13.31 3.15 52.93
C LEU A 47 13.77 1.70 53.08
N LEU A 48 15.05 1.43 52.84
CA LEU A 48 15.63 0.09 52.99
C LEU A 48 16.16 -0.17 54.41
N GLY A 49 16.19 0.83 55.29
CA GLY A 49 16.71 0.71 56.65
C GLY A 49 18.21 0.43 56.72
N VAL A 50 18.98 0.91 55.75
CA VAL A 50 20.43 0.67 55.64
C VAL A 50 21.23 1.98 55.71
N PRO A 51 22.44 1.99 56.29
CA PRO A 51 23.28 3.18 56.31
C PRO A 51 23.85 3.51 54.91
N ARG A 52 24.32 4.76 54.72
CA ARG A 52 24.97 5.17 53.45
C ARG A 52 26.25 4.38 53.15
N THR A 53 26.89 3.84 54.17
CA THR A 53 28.09 2.99 54.08
C THR A 53 27.78 1.51 53.83
N ALA A 54 26.50 1.13 53.66
CA ALA A 54 26.11 -0.26 53.52
C ALA A 54 26.73 -0.92 52.28
N GLU A 55 27.24 -2.13 52.47
CA GLU A 55 27.76 -2.97 51.40
C GLU A 55 26.62 -3.50 50.51
N PRO A 56 26.86 -3.80 49.22
CA PRO A 56 25.82 -4.33 48.33
C PRO A 56 25.16 -5.61 48.85
N ALA A 57 25.89 -6.42 49.62
CA ALA A 57 25.35 -7.63 50.26
C ALA A 57 24.29 -7.30 51.32
N GLU A 58 24.49 -6.24 52.10
CA GLU A 58 23.56 -5.77 53.13
C GLU A 58 22.30 -5.17 52.50
N ILE A 59 22.46 -4.37 51.45
CA ILE A 59 21.36 -3.78 50.67
C ILE A 59 20.47 -4.89 50.07
N ARG A 60 21.08 -5.94 49.50
CA ARG A 60 20.34 -7.12 49.00
C ARG A 60 19.58 -7.85 50.10
N LYS A 61 20.18 -7.99 51.28
CA LYS A 61 19.54 -8.67 52.41
C LYS A 61 18.34 -7.88 52.92
N ALA A 62 18.49 -6.57 53.10
CA ALA A 62 17.44 -5.67 53.54
C ALA A 62 16.27 -5.63 52.56
N TYR A 63 16.55 -5.52 51.25
CA TYR A 63 15.53 -5.57 50.21
C TYR A 63 14.73 -6.87 50.25
N ARG A 64 15.37 -8.03 50.36
CA ARG A 64 14.65 -9.33 50.39
C ARG A 64 13.72 -9.45 51.60
N ALA A 65 14.12 -8.93 52.75
CA ALA A 65 13.28 -8.93 53.95
C ALA A 65 12.03 -8.05 53.73
N LEU A 66 12.25 -6.79 53.34
CA LEU A 66 11.18 -5.82 53.13
C LEU A 66 10.27 -6.18 51.94
N ALA A 67 10.81 -6.73 50.86
CA ALA A 67 10.02 -7.16 49.71
C ALA A 67 9.09 -8.32 50.05
N LYS A 68 9.49 -9.23 50.95
CA LYS A 68 8.63 -10.32 51.42
C LYS A 68 7.49 -9.82 52.31
N GLU A 69 7.76 -8.80 53.12
CA GLU A 69 6.79 -8.17 54.02
C GLU A 69 5.81 -7.25 53.27
N ALA A 70 6.28 -6.54 52.23
CA ALA A 70 5.45 -5.62 51.47
C ALA A 70 4.78 -6.26 50.23
N HIS A 71 4.94 -7.57 50.01
CA HIS A 71 4.44 -8.22 48.79
C HIS A 71 2.89 -8.28 48.75
N PRO A 72 2.22 -7.74 47.72
CA PRO A 72 0.76 -7.67 47.66
C PRO A 72 0.08 -9.06 47.61
N ASP A 73 0.76 -10.06 47.04
CA ASP A 73 0.25 -11.45 46.99
C ASP A 73 0.28 -12.16 48.36
N LYS A 74 1.24 -11.81 49.22
CA LYS A 74 1.38 -12.44 50.55
C LYS A 74 0.60 -11.69 51.63
N ASN A 75 0.41 -10.38 51.42
CA ASN A 75 -0.30 -9.49 52.31
C ASN A 75 -1.34 -8.69 51.51
N PRO A 76 -2.59 -9.18 51.44
CA PRO A 76 -3.66 -8.56 50.65
C PRO A 76 -3.99 -7.11 51.04
N ASN A 77 -3.63 -6.70 52.27
CA ASN A 77 -3.82 -5.34 52.79
C ASN A 77 -2.56 -4.46 52.64
N ALA A 78 -1.49 -4.95 52.00
CA ALA A 78 -0.26 -4.20 51.84
C ALA A 78 -0.39 -3.14 50.74
N ASP A 79 0.16 -1.95 51.03
CA ASP A 79 0.16 -0.84 50.10
C ASP A 79 1.12 -1.10 48.92
N ARG A 80 0.55 -1.24 47.71
CA ARG A 80 1.30 -1.47 46.47
C ARG A 80 2.29 -0.33 46.18
N ALA A 81 2.01 0.89 46.63
CA ALA A 81 2.93 2.01 46.48
C ALA A 81 4.21 1.80 47.31
N LYS A 82 4.09 1.31 48.56
CA LYS A 82 5.24 1.02 49.45
C LYS A 82 6.19 -0.01 48.83
N PHE A 83 5.64 -1.09 48.28
CA PHE A 83 6.44 -2.11 47.59
C PHE A 83 7.27 -1.51 46.44
N GLN A 84 6.67 -0.58 45.68
CA GLN A 84 7.34 0.08 44.57
C GLN A 84 8.41 1.07 45.01
N GLN A 85 8.22 1.77 46.13
CA GLN A 85 9.29 2.62 46.70
C GLN A 85 10.48 1.77 47.15
N ILE A 86 10.21 0.61 47.76
CA ILE A 86 11.26 -0.35 48.19
C ILE A 86 12.01 -0.90 46.97
N ALA A 87 11.30 -1.26 45.90
CA ALA A 87 11.90 -1.72 44.65
C ALA A 87 12.77 -0.63 43.99
N ALA A 88 12.24 0.60 43.89
CA ALA A 88 12.98 1.73 43.34
C ALA A 88 14.23 2.07 44.18
N ALA A 89 14.14 2.02 45.51
CA ALA A 89 15.29 2.21 46.39
C ALA A 89 16.38 1.15 46.16
N TYR A 90 15.98 -0.11 45.98
CA TYR A 90 16.91 -1.18 45.67
C TYR A 90 17.58 -0.98 44.31
N GLU A 91 16.83 -0.64 43.26
CA GLU A 91 17.38 -0.36 41.92
C GLU A 91 18.42 0.78 41.95
N VAL A 92 18.09 1.87 42.64
CA VAL A 92 18.99 3.03 42.75
C VAL A 92 20.26 2.68 43.52
N LEU A 93 20.15 2.02 44.68
CA LEU A 93 21.30 1.73 45.55
C LEU A 93 22.16 0.54 45.06
N MET A 94 21.60 -0.37 44.27
CA MET A 94 22.35 -1.53 43.78
C MET A 94 23.28 -1.21 42.61
N GLY A 95 22.88 -0.32 41.71
CA GLY A 95 23.73 0.10 40.61
C GLY A 95 24.80 1.08 41.12
N GLU A 96 26.08 0.78 40.90
CA GLU A 96 27.15 1.69 41.33
C GLU A 96 27.00 3.09 40.71
N GLY A 97 26.63 3.16 39.42
CA GLY A 97 26.40 4.43 38.74
C GLY A 97 25.18 5.19 39.28
N SER A 98 24.07 4.50 39.52
CA SER A 98 22.85 5.10 40.07
C SER A 98 23.02 5.52 41.53
N ARG A 99 23.74 4.73 42.34
CA ARG A 99 24.07 5.05 43.73
C ARG A 99 24.97 6.28 43.81
N ARG A 100 26.04 6.36 43.00
CA ARG A 100 26.89 7.56 42.89
C ARG A 100 26.08 8.80 42.48
N ALA A 101 25.21 8.67 41.49
CA ALA A 101 24.35 9.78 41.05
C ALA A 101 23.36 10.22 42.15
N TYR A 102 22.82 9.26 42.90
CA TYR A 102 21.93 9.52 44.03
C TYR A 102 22.67 10.21 45.19
N ASP A 103 23.85 9.71 45.57
CA ASP A 103 24.68 10.29 46.62
C ASP A 103 25.14 11.70 46.27
N TRP A 104 25.56 11.92 45.02
CA TRP A 104 25.86 13.26 44.51
C TRP A 104 24.65 14.20 44.61
N GLY A 105 23.46 13.68 44.33
CA GLY A 105 22.20 14.42 44.43
C GLY A 105 21.80 14.79 45.85
N LEU A 106 22.12 13.93 46.83
CA LEU A 106 21.95 14.22 48.26
C LEU A 106 22.91 15.32 48.74
N GLU A 107 24.13 15.37 48.19
CA GLU A 107 25.15 16.37 48.53
C GLU A 107 24.91 17.72 47.86
N ASN A 108 24.26 17.74 46.68
CA ASN A 108 24.06 18.93 45.86
C ASN A 108 22.57 19.18 45.55
N PRO A 109 21.72 19.46 46.57
CA PRO A 109 20.27 19.59 46.39
C PRO A 109 19.89 20.70 45.39
N GLN A 110 20.65 21.80 45.36
CA GLN A 110 20.43 22.93 44.46
C GLN A 110 20.73 22.59 42.98
N LEU A 111 21.57 21.60 42.71
CA LEU A 111 21.91 21.17 41.35
C LEU A 111 21.13 19.92 40.90
N LEU A 112 20.44 19.25 41.84
CA LEU A 112 19.69 18.03 41.61
C LEU A 112 18.66 18.18 40.47
N ALA A 113 17.92 19.28 40.45
CA ALA A 113 16.94 19.56 39.41
C ALA A 113 17.55 19.61 38.00
N ARG A 114 18.75 20.21 37.85
CA ARG A 114 19.47 20.31 36.58
C ARG A 114 20.05 18.96 36.16
N HIS A 115 20.60 18.21 37.11
CA HIS A 115 21.13 16.87 36.89
C HIS A 115 20.02 15.87 36.50
N LEU A 116 18.79 16.04 37.00
CA LEU A 116 17.66 15.21 36.61
C LEU A 116 17.04 15.64 35.29
N ALA A 117 17.14 16.92 34.92
CA ALA A 117 16.63 17.42 33.65
C ALA A 117 17.33 16.75 32.45
N GLN A 118 18.62 16.43 32.56
CA GLN A 118 19.36 15.73 31.50
C GLN A 118 18.86 14.28 31.30
N PHE A 119 18.30 13.67 32.35
CA PHE A 119 17.78 12.31 32.34
C PHE A 119 16.25 12.26 32.26
N ARG A 120 15.56 13.39 32.07
CA ARG A 120 14.13 13.35 31.75
C ARG A 120 14.00 12.59 30.44
N PRO A 121 13.37 11.39 30.42
CA PRO A 121 13.04 10.78 29.15
C PRO A 121 12.17 11.77 28.38
N ILE A 122 12.42 11.93 27.08
CA ILE A 122 11.54 12.68 26.17
C ILE A 122 10.20 11.93 26.15
N ARG A 123 9.36 12.19 27.15
CA ARG A 123 8.10 11.47 27.37
C ARG A 123 6.98 12.34 26.83
N SER A 124 6.98 12.55 25.52
CA SER A 124 5.83 13.09 24.79
C SER A 124 5.88 12.67 23.31
N ILE A 125 5.87 11.36 23.07
CA ILE A 125 5.18 10.90 21.86
C ILE A 125 3.70 11.02 22.25
N PRO A 126 2.90 11.95 21.68
CA PRO A 126 1.47 11.95 21.93
C PRO A 126 0.96 10.54 21.63
N ASN A 127 -0.01 10.06 22.41
CA ASN A 127 -0.67 8.77 22.18
C ASN A 127 -1.54 8.83 20.91
N ALA A 128 -0.99 9.30 19.79
CA ALA A 128 -1.58 9.14 18.49
C ALA A 128 -1.53 7.64 18.21
N ASP A 129 -2.71 7.04 18.19
CA ASP A 129 -2.87 5.65 17.81
C ASP A 129 -2.13 5.44 16.47
N VAL A 130 -1.13 4.57 16.47
CA VAL A 130 -0.28 4.29 15.30
C VAL A 130 -1.15 3.93 14.09
N ARG A 131 -2.31 3.34 14.33
CA ARG A 131 -3.32 3.03 13.31
C ARG A 131 -3.77 4.28 12.55
N LEU A 132 -4.00 5.41 13.23
CA LEU A 132 -4.40 6.67 12.60
C LEU A 132 -3.29 7.23 11.72
N ILE A 133 -2.04 7.10 12.15
CA ILE A 133 -0.88 7.54 11.36
C ILE A 133 -0.78 6.71 10.07
N ILE A 134 -0.95 5.39 10.17
CA ILE A 134 -0.94 4.48 9.02
C ILE A 134 -2.08 4.81 8.05
N VAL A 135 -3.30 5.00 8.55
CA VAL A 135 -4.46 5.37 7.71
C VAL A 135 -4.23 6.71 7.01
N LEU A 136 -3.74 7.73 7.74
CA LEU A 136 -3.43 9.04 7.18
C LEU A 136 -2.36 8.91 6.08
N ALA A 137 -1.30 8.15 6.34
CA ALA A 137 -0.25 7.92 5.35
C ALA A 137 -0.79 7.24 4.08
N LEU A 138 -1.65 6.21 4.22
CA LEU A 138 -2.27 5.52 3.08
C LEU A 138 -3.16 6.45 2.25
N VAL A 139 -3.93 7.32 2.90
CA VAL A 139 -4.77 8.32 2.23
C VAL A 139 -3.91 9.33 1.48
N VAL A 140 -2.85 9.85 2.10
CA VAL A 140 -1.93 10.81 1.49
C VAL A 140 -1.24 10.20 0.28
N VAL A 141 -0.70 8.99 0.40
CA VAL A 141 -0.05 8.27 -0.72
C VAL A 141 -1.04 8.02 -1.85
N SER A 142 -2.26 7.59 -1.53
CA SER A 142 -3.31 7.36 -2.55
C SER A 142 -3.70 8.66 -3.27
N ALA A 143 -3.78 9.78 -2.55
CA ALA A 143 -4.05 11.09 -3.14
C ALA A 143 -2.90 11.55 -4.06
N LEU A 144 -1.64 11.38 -3.63
CA LEU A 144 -0.47 11.70 -4.45
C LEU A 144 -0.40 10.84 -5.71
N GLN A 145 -0.68 9.53 -5.59
CA GLN A 145 -0.76 8.62 -6.75
C GLN A 145 -1.85 9.03 -7.73
N TRP A 146 -3.04 9.38 -7.22
CA TRP A 146 -4.13 9.88 -8.07
C TRP A 146 -3.75 11.17 -8.79
N GLN A 147 -3.15 12.13 -8.08
CA GLN A 147 -2.67 13.37 -8.68
C GLN A 147 -1.60 13.11 -9.75
N TYR A 148 -0.63 12.25 -9.44
CA TYR A 148 0.44 11.87 -10.36
C TYR A 148 -0.10 11.20 -11.63
N ARG A 149 -0.99 10.20 -11.48
CA ARG A 149 -1.63 9.50 -12.62
C ARG A 149 -2.48 10.45 -13.45
N LYS A 150 -3.29 11.31 -12.81
CA LYS A 150 -4.08 12.33 -13.51
C LYS A 150 -3.20 13.27 -14.33
N HIS A 151 -2.09 13.73 -13.75
CA HIS A 151 -1.15 14.62 -14.45
C HIS A 151 -0.43 13.92 -15.60
N ASN A 152 -0.04 12.65 -15.42
CA ASN A 152 0.59 11.88 -16.49
C ASN A 152 -0.38 11.61 -17.65
N TYR A 153 -1.61 11.19 -17.37
CA TYR A 153 -2.65 10.98 -18.40
C TYR A 153 -2.84 12.22 -19.28
N ALA A 154 -2.99 13.40 -18.66
CA ALA A 154 -3.14 14.67 -19.39
C ALA A 154 -1.91 15.02 -20.25
N ARG A 155 -0.70 14.69 -19.79
CA ARG A 155 0.53 14.87 -20.59
C ARG A 155 0.60 13.88 -21.75
N GLY A 156 0.14 12.65 -21.56
CA GLY A 156 0.07 11.64 -22.60
C GLY A 156 -0.78 12.09 -23.78
N GLN A 157 -1.98 12.60 -23.51
CA GLN A 157 -2.88 13.13 -24.54
C GLN A 157 -2.22 14.26 -25.36
N LEU A 158 -1.56 15.20 -24.69
CA LEU A 158 -0.83 16.28 -25.36
C LEU A 158 0.29 15.76 -26.28
N VAL A 159 1.09 14.81 -25.79
CA VAL A 159 2.20 14.24 -26.57
C VAL A 159 1.67 13.47 -27.78
N LEU A 160 0.63 12.65 -27.62
CA LEU A 160 0.04 11.89 -28.72
C LEU A 160 -0.53 12.83 -29.79
N ARG A 161 -1.26 13.86 -29.38
CA ARG A 161 -1.91 14.81 -30.30
C ARG A 161 -0.90 15.66 -31.06
N VAL A 162 0.20 16.06 -30.44
CA VAL A 162 1.26 16.84 -31.11
C VAL A 162 2.16 15.94 -31.97
N ALA A 163 2.55 14.76 -31.48
CA ALA A 163 3.46 13.87 -32.21
C ALA A 163 2.77 13.13 -33.36
N HIS A 164 1.51 12.74 -33.18
CA HIS A 164 0.74 11.93 -34.14
C HIS A 164 -0.49 12.67 -34.69
N GLY A 165 -0.46 14.00 -34.76
CA GLY A 165 -1.62 14.83 -35.13
C GLY A 165 -2.36 14.39 -36.39
N ARG A 166 -1.66 14.06 -37.48
CA ARG A 166 -2.28 13.56 -38.73
C ARG A 166 -3.00 12.23 -38.56
N ARG A 167 -2.43 11.31 -37.76
CA ARG A 167 -3.03 9.99 -37.51
C ARG A 167 -4.21 10.11 -36.56
N PHE A 168 -4.08 10.93 -35.53
CA PHE A 168 -5.16 11.28 -34.62
C PHE A 168 -6.33 11.92 -35.37
N GLU A 169 -6.08 12.83 -36.30
CA GLU A 169 -7.14 13.49 -37.08
C GLU A 169 -7.96 12.48 -37.90
N ALA A 170 -7.29 11.56 -38.59
CA ALA A 170 -7.96 10.51 -39.36
C ALA A 170 -8.81 9.57 -38.49
N LEU A 171 -8.28 9.13 -37.35
CA LEU A 171 -8.99 8.23 -36.44
C LEU A 171 -10.13 8.92 -35.69
N ALA A 172 -9.93 10.17 -35.27
CA ALA A 172 -10.93 10.96 -34.57
C ALA A 172 -12.10 11.35 -35.47
N THR A 173 -11.85 11.70 -36.74
CA THR A 173 -12.92 11.99 -37.70
C THR A 173 -13.76 10.76 -38.03
N ASP A 174 -13.15 9.59 -38.18
CA ASP A 174 -13.87 8.31 -38.35
C ASP A 174 -14.67 7.93 -37.09
N ALA A 175 -14.08 8.07 -35.90
CA ALA A 175 -14.76 7.78 -34.64
C ALA A 175 -15.96 8.70 -34.38
N LEU A 176 -15.85 9.99 -34.72
CA LEU A 176 -16.93 10.97 -34.59
C LEU A 176 -18.03 10.78 -35.64
N ALA A 177 -17.67 10.35 -36.85
CA ALA A 177 -18.64 9.95 -37.86
C ALA A 177 -19.49 8.75 -37.39
N LYS A 178 -18.85 7.75 -36.75
CA LYS A 178 -19.54 6.62 -36.11
C LYS A 178 -20.43 7.04 -34.93
N ALA A 179 -20.12 8.14 -34.27
CA ALA A 179 -20.94 8.74 -33.21
C ALA A 179 -22.08 9.62 -33.75
N GLY A 180 -22.28 9.73 -35.07
CA GLY A 180 -23.35 10.50 -35.68
C GLY A 180 -23.12 12.02 -35.70
N VAL A 181 -21.86 12.46 -35.57
CA VAL A 181 -21.49 13.87 -35.70
C VAL A 181 -21.33 14.22 -37.19
N PRO A 182 -21.88 15.36 -37.67
CA PRO A 182 -21.66 15.79 -39.05
C PRO A 182 -20.16 15.93 -39.36
N PRO A 183 -19.71 15.53 -40.57
CA PRO A 183 -18.28 15.50 -40.89
C PRO A 183 -17.62 16.88 -40.87
N ALA A 184 -18.38 17.95 -41.15
CA ALA A 184 -17.89 19.32 -41.06
C ALA A 184 -17.60 19.74 -39.61
N ASP A 185 -18.48 19.37 -38.68
CA ASP A 185 -18.34 19.69 -37.26
C ASP A 185 -17.27 18.82 -36.60
N ALA A 186 -17.18 17.54 -36.97
CA ALA A 186 -16.13 16.64 -36.52
C ALA A 186 -14.72 17.18 -36.84
N LYS A 187 -14.50 17.65 -38.07
CA LYS A 187 -13.22 18.26 -38.47
C LYS A 187 -12.88 19.51 -37.67
N ARG A 188 -13.88 20.39 -37.42
CA ARG A 188 -13.69 21.60 -36.62
C ARG A 188 -13.31 21.28 -35.17
N LEU A 189 -13.99 20.31 -34.56
CA LEU A 189 -13.72 19.87 -33.19
C LEU A 189 -12.32 19.29 -33.05
N VAL A 190 -11.92 18.41 -33.97
CA VAL A 190 -10.60 17.78 -33.97
C VAL A 190 -9.49 18.80 -34.19
N ALA A 191 -9.67 19.74 -35.12
CA ALA A 191 -8.72 20.82 -35.36
C ALA A 191 -8.55 21.70 -34.09
N ALA A 192 -9.66 22.09 -33.45
CA ALA A 192 -9.62 22.88 -32.22
C ALA A 192 -8.86 22.15 -31.08
N GLU A 193 -9.02 20.84 -30.94
CA GLU A 193 -8.31 20.03 -29.94
C GLU A 193 -6.81 19.92 -30.22
N LEU A 194 -6.41 19.81 -31.50
CA LEU A 194 -5.02 19.80 -31.91
C LEU A 194 -4.34 21.17 -31.69
N ASP A 195 -5.04 22.26 -32.02
CA ASP A 195 -4.57 23.63 -31.81
C ASP A 195 -4.43 23.95 -30.31
N ALA A 196 -5.39 23.53 -29.49
CA ALA A 196 -5.32 23.66 -28.04
C ALA A 196 -4.14 22.87 -27.45
N ALA A 197 -3.88 21.66 -27.96
CA ALA A 197 -2.73 20.86 -27.55
C ALA A 197 -1.39 21.51 -27.92
N ALA A 198 -1.28 22.05 -29.13
CA ALA A 198 -0.10 22.77 -29.60
C ALA A 198 0.16 24.04 -28.76
N ALA A 199 -0.88 24.83 -28.49
CA ALA A 199 -0.80 26.03 -27.65
C ALA A 199 -0.31 25.70 -26.22
N HIS A 200 -0.76 24.57 -25.65
CA HIS A 200 -0.29 24.10 -24.35
C HIS A 200 1.20 23.75 -24.31
N VAL A 201 1.75 23.18 -25.38
CA VAL A 201 3.18 22.86 -25.48
C VAL A 201 4.02 24.13 -25.63
N GLU A 202 3.58 25.06 -26.48
CA GLU A 202 4.27 26.34 -26.70
C GLU A 202 4.26 27.23 -25.45
N ALA A 203 3.13 27.32 -24.74
CA ALA A 203 3.05 28.03 -23.46
C ALA A 203 4.04 27.50 -22.41
N LYS A 204 4.40 26.22 -22.48
CA LYS A 204 5.36 25.59 -21.56
C LYS A 204 6.81 25.80 -21.97
N LYS A 205 7.10 25.95 -23.27
CA LYS A 205 8.44 26.33 -23.78
C LYS A 205 8.78 27.79 -23.45
N GLY A 206 7.77 28.67 -23.40
CA GLY A 206 7.93 30.12 -23.17
C GLY A 206 8.34 30.56 -21.76
N GLY A 207 8.52 29.63 -20.81
CA GLY A 207 9.29 29.87 -19.58
C GLY A 207 8.99 31.14 -18.79
N ARG A 208 7.72 31.54 -18.53
CA ARG A 208 7.45 32.58 -17.52
C ARG A 208 6.01 32.60 -16.98
N SER A 209 5.91 32.63 -15.65
CA SER A 209 4.72 32.83 -14.79
C SER A 209 3.65 31.71 -14.86
N GLY A 210 3.29 31.02 -13.80
CA GLY A 210 3.00 31.50 -12.45
C GLY A 210 1.51 31.31 -12.19
N GLY A 211 1.13 30.17 -11.59
CA GLY A 211 -0.13 29.94 -10.86
C GLY A 211 -1.50 30.05 -11.57
N ALA A 212 -1.67 30.83 -12.63
CA ALA A 212 -2.97 31.20 -13.17
C ALA A 212 -3.50 30.23 -14.24
N ALA A 213 -2.64 29.72 -15.14
CA ALA A 213 -3.05 28.75 -16.17
C ALA A 213 -3.41 27.36 -15.60
N ALA A 214 -2.87 27.01 -14.43
CA ALA A 214 -3.23 25.80 -13.70
C ALA A 214 -4.67 25.85 -13.11
N LYS A 215 -5.28 27.05 -13.06
CA LYS A 215 -6.66 27.24 -12.57
C LYS A 215 -7.69 27.08 -13.70
N ALA A 216 -7.31 27.33 -14.95
CA ALA A 216 -8.17 27.15 -16.12
C ALA A 216 -8.27 25.68 -16.58
N THR A 217 -7.26 24.86 -16.31
CA THR A 217 -7.23 23.42 -16.67
C THR A 217 -7.80 22.49 -15.58
N LYS A 218 -8.39 23.07 -14.51
CA LYS A 218 -8.93 22.30 -13.38
C LYS A 218 -10.23 21.54 -13.71
N LYS A 219 -10.84 21.80 -14.88
CA LYS A 219 -12.00 21.10 -15.42
C LYS A 219 -11.62 20.50 -16.78
N GLY A 220 -11.91 19.22 -17.00
CA GLY A 220 -11.44 18.42 -18.13
C GLY A 220 -11.50 19.18 -19.47
N THR A 221 -10.33 19.36 -20.09
CA THR A 221 -10.17 20.15 -21.31
C THR A 221 -10.89 19.54 -22.50
N ALA A 222 -11.02 18.22 -22.57
CA ALA A 222 -11.82 17.52 -23.58
C ALA A 222 -13.34 17.80 -23.46
N SER A 223 -13.85 18.12 -22.27
CA SER A 223 -15.28 18.42 -22.05
C SER A 223 -15.59 19.90 -22.24
N ALA A 224 -14.65 20.81 -21.96
CA ALA A 224 -14.89 22.25 -22.02
C ALA A 224 -14.84 22.79 -23.46
N ALA A 225 -13.94 22.30 -24.31
CA ALA A 225 -13.89 22.69 -25.73
C ALA A 225 -15.03 22.06 -26.53
N ALA A 226 -15.37 20.79 -26.27
CA ALA A 226 -16.54 20.11 -26.85
C ALA A 226 -17.87 20.77 -26.43
N ALA A 227 -17.99 21.28 -25.20
CA ALA A 227 -19.18 22.00 -24.75
C ALA A 227 -19.31 23.42 -25.32
N ALA A 228 -18.21 24.04 -25.77
CA ALA A 228 -18.21 25.41 -26.28
C ALA A 228 -18.48 25.53 -27.79
N ALA A 229 -18.37 24.44 -28.56
CA ALA A 229 -18.34 24.47 -30.03
C ALA A 229 -19.58 23.90 -30.74
N ALA A 230 -20.61 23.43 -30.04
CA ALA A 230 -21.78 22.80 -30.67
C ALA A 230 -23.08 23.62 -30.49
N PRO A 231 -23.85 23.89 -31.58
CA PRO A 231 -25.08 24.71 -31.53
C PRO A 231 -26.22 24.08 -30.70
N ASP A 232 -26.19 22.76 -30.49
CA ASP A 232 -27.13 21.99 -29.63
C ASP A 232 -26.39 21.28 -28.46
N GLY A 233 -25.24 21.83 -28.06
CA GLY A 233 -24.03 21.12 -27.59
C GLY A 233 -23.96 20.47 -26.20
N ALA A 234 -24.99 20.49 -25.37
CA ALA A 234 -24.88 19.92 -24.01
C ALA A 234 -25.11 18.39 -23.97
N ALA A 235 -25.94 17.84 -24.86
CA ALA A 235 -26.37 16.44 -24.79
C ALA A 235 -25.37 15.43 -25.39
N ARG A 236 -24.59 15.83 -26.41
CA ARG A 236 -23.61 14.96 -27.10
C ARG A 236 -22.18 15.07 -26.58
N ALA A 237 -21.92 15.97 -25.63
CA ALA A 237 -20.61 16.15 -25.01
C ALA A 237 -19.98 14.86 -24.43
N PRO A 238 -20.72 13.98 -23.72
CA PRO A 238 -20.13 12.73 -23.21
C PRO A 238 -19.81 11.72 -24.32
N GLU A 239 -20.64 11.64 -25.37
CA GLU A 239 -20.43 10.72 -26.49
C GLU A 239 -19.20 11.09 -27.32
N VAL A 240 -18.99 12.40 -27.55
CA VAL A 240 -17.80 12.93 -28.24
C VAL A 240 -16.54 12.67 -27.40
N ALA A 241 -16.61 12.89 -26.09
CA ALA A 241 -15.48 12.63 -25.19
C ALA A 241 -15.11 11.14 -25.15
N ASP A 242 -16.10 10.25 -25.08
CA ASP A 242 -15.87 8.80 -25.09
C ASP A 242 -15.31 8.33 -26.44
N ALA A 243 -15.73 8.92 -27.56
CA ALA A 243 -15.17 8.60 -28.88
C ALA A 243 -13.69 9.01 -28.99
N LEU A 244 -13.33 10.20 -28.52
CA LEU A 244 -11.94 10.68 -28.51
C LEU A 244 -11.06 9.88 -27.55
N ASP A 245 -11.59 9.50 -26.37
CA ASP A 245 -10.89 8.64 -25.41
C ASP A 245 -10.52 7.27 -26.02
N ARG A 246 -11.39 6.69 -26.86
CA ARG A 246 -11.09 5.43 -27.57
C ARG A 246 -9.97 5.59 -28.59
N VAL A 247 -9.93 6.71 -29.29
CA VAL A 247 -8.87 7.03 -30.27
C VAL A 247 -7.54 7.23 -29.56
N ASP A 248 -7.52 7.98 -28.44
CA ASP A 248 -6.33 8.14 -27.59
C ASP A 248 -5.82 6.77 -27.11
N LEU A 249 -6.72 5.86 -26.70
CA LEU A 249 -6.36 4.50 -26.29
C LEU A 249 -5.76 3.67 -27.44
N GLN A 250 -6.34 3.74 -28.63
CA GLN A 250 -5.84 3.01 -29.80
C GLN A 250 -4.42 3.48 -30.16
N LEU A 251 -4.17 4.79 -30.19
CA LEU A 251 -2.84 5.35 -30.42
C LEU A 251 -1.83 4.94 -29.33
N LEU A 252 -2.26 4.84 -28.07
CA LEU A 252 -1.40 4.35 -26.98
C LEU A 252 -0.96 2.91 -27.17
N VAL A 253 -1.85 2.05 -27.68
CA VAL A 253 -1.56 0.65 -28.00
C VAL A 253 -0.57 0.56 -29.16
N GLU A 254 -0.80 1.30 -30.24
CA GLU A 254 0.08 1.32 -31.41
C GLU A 254 1.49 1.83 -31.08
N THR A 255 1.61 2.81 -30.20
CA THR A 255 2.90 3.40 -29.79
C THR A 255 3.61 2.64 -28.67
N GLY A 256 2.98 1.61 -28.09
CA GLY A 256 3.51 0.88 -26.94
C GLY A 256 3.58 1.70 -25.65
N LEU A 257 2.92 2.86 -25.60
CA LEU A 257 2.95 3.79 -24.46
C LEU A 257 1.84 3.53 -23.43
N VAL A 258 1.02 2.51 -23.62
CA VAL A 258 -0.12 2.14 -22.75
C VAL A 258 0.24 2.16 -21.27
N SER A 259 1.38 1.58 -20.88
CA SER A 259 1.80 1.47 -19.47
C SER A 259 1.98 2.84 -18.78
N ARG A 260 2.24 3.91 -19.53
CA ARG A 260 2.61 5.23 -18.97
C ARG A 260 1.45 6.23 -18.88
N PHE A 261 0.42 6.07 -19.71
CA PHE A 261 -0.59 7.11 -19.94
C PHE A 261 -2.04 6.59 -19.95
N THR A 262 -2.34 5.53 -19.20
CA THR A 262 -3.72 5.02 -19.06
C THR A 262 -4.62 5.93 -18.22
N LYS A 263 -5.93 5.90 -18.50
CA LYS A 263 -6.96 6.64 -17.74
C LYS A 263 -6.97 6.14 -16.29
N PRO A 264 -6.92 7.04 -15.28
CA PRO A 264 -6.88 6.62 -13.89
C PRO A 264 -8.25 6.07 -13.46
N GLU A 265 -8.27 4.80 -13.05
CA GLU A 265 -9.46 4.17 -12.46
C GLU A 265 -9.40 4.21 -10.93
N VAL A 266 -10.57 4.27 -10.28
CA VAL A 266 -10.63 4.24 -8.80
C VAL A 266 -10.13 2.91 -8.22
N ALA A 267 -10.19 1.84 -9.00
CA ALA A 267 -9.68 0.52 -8.63
C ALA A 267 -8.14 0.49 -8.48
N ASP A 268 -7.44 1.45 -9.08
CA ASP A 268 -5.99 1.51 -9.06
C ASP A 268 -5.40 2.26 -7.84
N LEU A 269 -6.25 2.86 -7.00
CA LEU A 269 -5.76 3.51 -5.78
C LEU A 269 -5.27 2.46 -4.79
N VAL A 270 -4.12 2.72 -4.15
CA VAL A 270 -3.54 1.82 -3.13
C VAL A 270 -4.52 1.55 -1.99
N VAL A 271 -5.30 2.54 -1.55
CA VAL A 271 -6.34 2.31 -0.52
C VAL A 271 -7.40 1.31 -0.99
N VAL A 272 -7.86 1.41 -2.24
CA VAL A 272 -8.87 0.49 -2.77
C VAL A 272 -8.27 -0.91 -2.95
N GLN A 273 -7.03 -1.01 -3.43
CA GLN A 273 -6.31 -2.27 -3.53
C GLN A 273 -6.08 -2.90 -2.15
N ALA A 274 -5.70 -2.13 -1.13
CA ALA A 274 -5.50 -2.62 0.23
C ALA A 274 -6.79 -3.14 0.87
N LEU A 275 -7.91 -2.46 0.62
CA LEU A 275 -9.23 -2.90 1.10
C LEU A 275 -9.74 -4.15 0.38
N CYS A 276 -9.47 -4.27 -0.93
CA CYS A 276 -9.90 -5.42 -1.74
C CYS A 276 -8.92 -6.61 -1.67
N ALA A 277 -7.66 -6.39 -1.28
CA ALA A 277 -6.61 -7.41 -1.19
C ALA A 277 -6.99 -8.67 -0.41
N PRO A 278 -7.61 -8.62 0.79
CA PRO A 278 -7.97 -9.85 1.49
C PRO A 278 -8.98 -10.69 0.70
N LEU A 279 -9.92 -10.05 0.00
CA LEU A 279 -10.92 -10.75 -0.81
C LEU A 279 -10.32 -11.34 -2.09
N THR A 280 -9.42 -10.61 -2.74
CA THR A 280 -8.75 -11.12 -3.95
C THR A 280 -7.83 -12.29 -3.61
N ILE A 281 -7.09 -12.20 -2.50
CA ILE A 281 -6.25 -13.30 -1.98
C ILE A 281 -7.12 -14.51 -1.62
N ALA A 282 -8.24 -14.32 -0.91
CA ALA A 282 -9.14 -15.42 -0.56
C ALA A 282 -9.72 -16.11 -1.81
N ARG A 283 -10.16 -15.34 -2.81
CA ARG A 283 -10.66 -15.88 -4.08
C ARG A 283 -9.57 -16.65 -4.83
N TRP A 284 -8.35 -16.10 -4.87
CA TRP A 284 -7.22 -16.76 -5.50
C TRP A 284 -6.82 -18.05 -4.76
N LEU A 285 -6.79 -18.04 -3.43
CA LEU A 285 -6.54 -19.24 -2.63
C LEU A 285 -7.60 -20.31 -2.87
N ALA A 286 -8.88 -19.94 -2.93
CA ALA A 286 -9.95 -20.89 -3.24
C ALA A 286 -9.79 -21.50 -4.64
N TRP A 287 -9.44 -20.68 -5.63
CA TRP A 287 -9.14 -21.14 -6.98
C TRP A 287 -7.90 -22.06 -7.01
N TYR A 288 -6.84 -21.70 -6.29
CA TYR A 288 -5.59 -22.46 -6.22
C TYR A 288 -5.77 -23.81 -5.52
N VAL A 289 -6.49 -23.83 -4.38
CA VAL A 289 -6.82 -25.08 -3.67
C VAL A 289 -7.68 -25.98 -4.57
N ARG A 290 -8.66 -25.41 -5.27
CA ARG A 290 -9.47 -26.17 -6.25
C ARG A 290 -8.59 -26.75 -7.35
N TRP A 291 -7.68 -25.95 -7.92
CA TRP A 291 -6.75 -26.40 -8.95
C TRP A 291 -5.88 -27.56 -8.45
N LEU A 292 -5.27 -27.41 -7.28
CA LEU A 292 -4.39 -28.41 -6.67
C LEU A 292 -5.13 -29.72 -6.39
N VAL A 293 -6.38 -29.65 -5.91
CA VAL A 293 -7.21 -30.84 -5.71
C VAL A 293 -7.58 -31.50 -7.04
N GLN A 294 -8.02 -30.73 -8.04
CA GLN A 294 -8.53 -31.26 -9.31
C GLN A 294 -7.43 -31.85 -10.21
N PHE A 295 -6.26 -31.20 -10.27
CA PHE A 295 -5.21 -31.56 -11.23
C PHE A 295 -4.01 -32.26 -10.58
N ASP A 296 -3.53 -31.81 -9.42
CA ASP A 296 -2.35 -32.43 -8.79
C ASP A 296 -2.71 -33.68 -7.97
N ILE A 297 -3.87 -33.70 -7.32
CA ILE A 297 -4.30 -34.85 -6.48
C ILE A 297 -5.19 -35.82 -7.27
N LEU A 298 -6.22 -35.31 -7.96
CA LEU A 298 -7.19 -36.15 -8.69
C LEU A 298 -6.77 -36.49 -10.13
N GLY A 299 -5.78 -35.79 -10.70
CA GLY A 299 -5.24 -36.08 -12.03
C GLY A 299 -6.25 -36.00 -13.18
N GLN A 300 -7.25 -35.11 -13.09
CA GLN A 300 -8.24 -34.95 -14.17
C GLN A 300 -7.62 -34.33 -15.43
N PRO A 301 -8.09 -34.69 -16.65
CA PRO A 301 -7.65 -34.03 -17.87
C PRO A 301 -8.08 -32.55 -17.88
N TYR A 302 -7.24 -31.66 -18.40
CA TYR A 302 -7.53 -30.23 -18.48
C TYR A 302 -8.73 -29.95 -19.40
N GLY A 303 -9.71 -29.20 -18.92
CA GLY A 303 -10.82 -28.68 -19.73
C GLY A 303 -10.39 -27.51 -20.62
N GLU A 304 -11.26 -27.07 -21.53
CA GLU A 304 -10.96 -25.99 -22.49
C GLU A 304 -10.58 -24.67 -21.80
N ALA A 305 -11.21 -24.35 -20.67
CA ALA A 305 -10.93 -23.14 -19.91
C ALA A 305 -9.54 -23.18 -19.26
N GLU A 306 -9.14 -24.34 -18.75
CA GLU A 306 -7.84 -24.56 -18.13
C GLU A 306 -6.72 -24.63 -19.17
N GLN A 307 -6.99 -25.25 -20.32
CA GLN A 307 -6.09 -25.23 -21.49
C GLN A 307 -5.86 -23.79 -21.95
N ALA A 308 -6.91 -22.98 -22.08
CA ALA A 308 -6.77 -21.57 -22.43
C ALA A 308 -5.97 -20.76 -21.40
N TYR A 309 -6.18 -21.02 -20.10
CA TYR A 309 -5.39 -20.38 -19.05
C TYR A 309 -3.90 -20.73 -19.13
N LEU A 310 -3.57 -22.02 -19.33
CA LEU A 310 -2.19 -22.50 -19.43
C LEU A 310 -1.50 -21.98 -20.70
N THR A 311 -2.16 -22.07 -21.86
CA THR A 311 -1.65 -21.52 -23.13
C THR A 311 -1.36 -20.03 -23.00
N ARG A 312 -2.32 -19.25 -22.49
CA ARG A 312 -2.13 -17.82 -22.26
C ARG A 312 -0.89 -17.54 -21.39
N THR A 313 -0.73 -18.31 -20.31
CA THR A 313 0.37 -18.15 -19.36
C THR A 313 1.72 -18.48 -20.02
N ARG A 314 1.77 -19.51 -20.87
CA ARG A 314 2.98 -19.89 -21.64
C ARG A 314 3.33 -18.84 -22.70
N CYS A 315 2.34 -18.22 -23.33
CA CYS A 315 2.54 -17.12 -24.26
C CYS A 315 2.90 -15.78 -23.56
N GLY A 316 2.86 -15.71 -22.22
CA GLY A 316 3.13 -14.49 -21.47
C GLY A 316 2.10 -13.37 -21.67
N LEU A 317 0.89 -13.71 -22.13
CA LEU A 317 -0.16 -12.74 -22.45
C LEU A 317 -0.98 -12.38 -21.19
N SER A 318 -1.28 -11.11 -21.00
CA SER A 318 -2.22 -10.69 -19.95
C SER A 318 -3.67 -11.07 -20.31
N GLU A 319 -4.57 -11.12 -19.32
CA GLU A 319 -5.99 -11.45 -19.54
C GLU A 319 -6.67 -10.50 -20.54
N LYS A 320 -6.35 -9.21 -20.47
CA LYS A 320 -6.91 -8.20 -21.38
C LYS A 320 -6.39 -8.38 -22.81
N GLN A 321 -5.10 -8.71 -22.97
CA GLN A 321 -4.53 -9.01 -24.28
C GLN A 321 -5.11 -10.29 -24.86
N TRP A 322 -5.25 -11.34 -24.06
CA TRP A 322 -5.87 -12.60 -24.47
C TRP A 322 -7.33 -12.43 -24.88
N ALA A 323 -8.09 -11.59 -24.18
CA ALA A 323 -9.47 -11.28 -24.54
C ALA A 323 -9.61 -10.42 -25.80
N ALA A 324 -8.54 -9.71 -26.20
CA ALA A 324 -8.52 -8.85 -27.38
C ALA A 324 -8.10 -9.59 -28.67
N ILE A 325 -7.59 -10.81 -28.56
CA ILE A 325 -7.21 -11.66 -29.69
C ILE A 325 -8.47 -12.30 -30.29
N ASP A 326 -8.51 -12.39 -31.62
CA ASP A 326 -9.64 -12.97 -32.36
C ASP A 326 -9.86 -14.45 -32.01
N ASP A 327 -11.11 -14.90 -32.01
CA ASP A 327 -11.49 -16.30 -31.68
C ASP A 327 -10.75 -17.33 -32.53
N ALA A 328 -10.55 -17.03 -33.82
CA ALA A 328 -9.82 -17.90 -34.74
C ALA A 328 -8.34 -18.07 -34.34
N GLN A 329 -7.68 -16.97 -33.96
CA GLN A 329 -6.30 -16.99 -33.48
C GLN A 329 -6.18 -17.69 -32.13
N ARG A 330 -7.18 -17.53 -31.25
CA ARG A 330 -7.24 -18.26 -29.97
C ARG A 330 -7.39 -19.76 -30.17
N ALA A 331 -8.24 -20.18 -31.12
CA ALA A 331 -8.40 -21.58 -31.48
C ALA A 331 -7.12 -22.18 -32.08
N GLU A 332 -6.39 -21.42 -32.89
CA GLU A 332 -5.09 -21.84 -33.43
C GLU A 332 -4.03 -22.03 -32.34
N LEU A 333 -3.92 -21.09 -31.39
CA LEU A 333 -3.02 -21.20 -30.23
C LEU A 333 -3.39 -22.38 -29.33
N LEU A 334 -4.69 -22.69 -29.22
CA LEU A 334 -5.15 -23.88 -28.52
C LEU A 334 -4.82 -25.16 -29.30
N ALA A 335 -4.93 -25.16 -30.63
CA ALA A 335 -4.59 -26.32 -31.45
C ALA A 335 -3.11 -26.73 -31.32
N GLN A 336 -2.21 -25.79 -31.02
CA GLN A 336 -0.79 -26.03 -30.79
C GLN A 336 -0.48 -26.78 -29.48
N ARG A 337 -1.48 -27.05 -28.63
CA ARG A 337 -1.34 -27.81 -27.36
C ARG A 337 -0.18 -27.37 -26.46
N LEU A 338 0.11 -26.08 -26.44
CA LEU A 338 1.22 -25.49 -25.67
C LEU A 338 1.13 -25.74 -24.14
N TRP A 339 -0.01 -26.23 -23.65
CA TRP A 339 -0.21 -26.63 -22.25
C TRP A 339 0.40 -27.99 -21.88
N GLU A 340 0.68 -28.88 -22.84
CA GLU A 340 1.22 -30.24 -22.58
C GLU A 340 2.73 -30.24 -22.26
N GLY A 341 3.41 -29.08 -22.37
CA GLY A 341 4.87 -29.03 -22.34
C GLY A 341 5.47 -29.62 -23.63
N GLU A 342 6.77 -29.43 -23.89
CA GLU A 342 7.45 -30.05 -25.03
C GLU A 342 7.21 -31.57 -24.97
N GLN A 343 6.26 -32.08 -25.75
CA GLN A 343 6.26 -33.49 -26.08
C GLN A 343 7.49 -33.69 -26.96
N GLU A 344 8.42 -34.53 -26.51
CA GLU A 344 9.41 -35.16 -27.38
C GLU A 344 8.69 -35.54 -28.67
N GLU A 345 9.20 -35.02 -29.79
CA GLU A 345 8.78 -35.42 -31.14
C GLU A 345 8.94 -36.94 -31.26
N THR A 346 7.90 -37.71 -30.94
CA THR A 346 7.82 -39.11 -31.33
C THR A 346 7.45 -39.14 -32.82
N GLU A 347 8.41 -38.80 -33.66
CA GLU A 347 8.46 -39.25 -35.04
C GLU A 347 8.67 -40.78 -35.03
N PRO A 348 7.78 -41.59 -35.64
CA PRO A 348 8.07 -42.99 -35.83
C PRO A 348 9.04 -43.17 -37.00
N SER A 349 9.96 -44.14 -36.88
CA SER A 349 10.80 -44.70 -37.96
C SER A 349 12.16 -44.04 -38.26
N SER A 350 13.23 -44.47 -37.57
CA SER A 350 14.08 -45.60 -38.00
C SER A 350 15.50 -45.55 -37.41
N GLY A 351 15.95 -46.72 -36.92
CA GLY A 351 17.33 -47.17 -37.14
C GLY A 351 18.50 -46.52 -36.38
N LYS A 352 18.90 -47.19 -35.29
CA LYS A 352 20.28 -47.43 -34.80
C LYS A 352 21.01 -46.32 -34.04
N GLY A 353 21.44 -46.68 -32.83
CA GLY A 353 22.70 -46.18 -32.25
C GLY A 353 22.72 -46.06 -30.73
N LYS A 354 22.88 -47.18 -30.01
CA LYS A 354 23.25 -47.16 -28.59
C LYS A 354 24.53 -46.33 -28.39
N SER A 355 24.54 -45.41 -27.42
CA SER A 355 25.70 -45.19 -26.56
C SER A 355 25.27 -44.43 -25.30
N GLY A 356 25.35 -45.10 -24.16
CA GLY A 356 25.11 -44.48 -22.87
C GLY A 356 26.26 -43.57 -22.45
N LYS A 357 25.95 -42.57 -21.64
CA LYS A 357 26.94 -42.01 -20.72
C LYS A 357 26.24 -41.45 -19.49
N GLY A 358 26.74 -41.92 -18.35
CA GLY A 358 26.16 -41.71 -17.04
C GLY A 358 26.43 -40.33 -16.48
N ARG A 359 25.44 -39.88 -15.71
CA ARG A 359 25.55 -39.24 -14.39
C ARG A 359 26.97 -38.88 -13.93
N ALA A 360 27.26 -37.60 -13.86
CA ALA A 360 28.28 -37.06 -12.97
C ALA A 360 27.72 -35.84 -12.23
N LYS A 361 27.28 -36.07 -10.98
CA LYS A 361 27.21 -35.03 -9.95
C LYS A 361 28.62 -34.47 -9.76
N LYS A 362 28.75 -33.15 -9.68
CA LYS A 362 29.91 -32.53 -9.02
C LYS A 362 29.42 -31.38 -8.15
N ASN A 363 29.41 -31.66 -6.85
CA ASN A 363 29.55 -30.65 -5.81
C ASN A 363 30.88 -29.93 -6.02
N LYS A 364 30.88 -28.60 -5.88
CA LYS A 364 31.86 -27.92 -5.04
C LYS A 364 31.24 -26.66 -4.47
#